data_AF-A0A2N5WKT3-F1
#
_entry.id   AF-A0A2N5WKT3-F1
#
_cell.length_a   1.000
_cell.length_b   1.000
_cell.length_c   1.000
_cell.angle_alpha   90.00
_cell.angle_beta   90.00
_cell.angle_gamma   90.00
#
_symmetry.space_group_name_H-M   'P 1'
#
loop_
_entity.id
_entity.type
_entity.pdbx_description
1 polymer ?
#
loop_
_entity_poly.entity_id
_entity_poly.type
_entity_poly.pdbx_seq_one_letter_code
_entity_poly.pdbx_strand_id
1 'polypeptide(L)'
;SGAGERAPAARAAVSPGRAYLQQRRMQRRSREDAYRSAEQAAAAVAAEAELIAVDRVRHRLQQGELAAGPGQNIANDAYLVPVAQAEEFRRRVLAAGEAPGVRVEVTGPWAPYSFATPPPDAAPAPAGEGPAGGAVAGAPGSGER
;
A
#
# COMPACT_ATOMS: atom_id res chain seq x y z
N SER A 1 12.96 63.64 46.45
CA SER A 1 13.49 62.31 46.13
C SER A 1 12.42 61.26 46.37
N GLY A 2 12.15 60.45 45.36
CA GLY A 2 11.15 59.38 45.36
C GLY A 2 11.16 58.73 43.99
N ALA A 3 12.36 58.34 43.55
CA ALA A 3 12.58 57.64 42.29
C ALA A 3 11.86 56.29 42.35
N GLY A 4 11.22 55.94 41.24
CA GLY A 4 10.47 54.71 41.12
C GLY A 4 11.36 53.49 41.00
N GLU A 5 10.77 52.34 41.25
CA GLU A 5 11.11 51.15 40.48
C GLU A 5 9.89 50.22 40.45
N ARG A 6 9.17 50.28 39.34
CA ARG A 6 8.33 49.15 38.93
C ARG A 6 9.26 48.09 38.35
N ALA A 7 8.95 46.84 38.72
CA ALA A 7 9.27 45.58 38.04
C ALA A 7 10.59 44.90 38.49
N PRO A 8 10.72 43.56 38.34
CA PRO A 8 10.02 42.73 37.38
C PRO A 8 8.94 41.85 38.00
N ALA A 9 7.82 41.76 37.27
CA ALA A 9 6.95 40.60 37.32
C ALA A 9 7.85 39.35 37.24
N ALA A 10 7.88 38.58 38.32
CA ALA A 10 8.47 37.25 38.32
C ALA A 10 7.79 36.50 37.17
N ARG A 11 8.51 36.40 36.04
CA ARG A 11 8.15 35.56 34.91
C ARG A 11 7.78 34.22 35.52
N ALA A 12 6.50 33.86 35.43
CA ALA A 12 5.98 32.63 35.98
C ALA A 12 6.72 31.47 35.31
N ALA A 13 7.81 31.03 35.94
CA ALA A 13 8.51 29.81 35.58
C ALA A 13 7.48 28.69 35.70
N VAL A 14 7.10 28.13 34.56
CA VAL A 14 6.12 27.05 34.50
C VAL A 14 6.61 25.94 35.44
N SER A 15 5.81 25.60 36.45
CA SER A 15 6.21 24.55 37.39
C SER A 15 6.50 23.25 36.63
N PRO A 16 7.50 22.45 37.02
CA PRO A 16 7.91 21.24 36.32
C PRO A 16 6.74 20.29 35.97
N GLY A 17 5.72 20.20 36.85
CA GLY A 17 4.51 19.42 36.61
C GLY A 17 3.59 19.99 35.52
N ARG A 18 3.44 21.31 35.40
CA ARG A 18 2.69 21.94 34.28
C ARG A 18 3.44 21.78 32.96
N ALA A 19 4.77 21.91 32.96
CA ALA A 19 5.59 21.71 31.78
C ALA A 19 5.47 20.26 31.26
N TYR A 20 5.53 19.27 32.17
CA TYR A 20 5.33 17.86 31.83
C TYR A 20 3.94 17.58 31.23
N LEU A 21 2.87 18.10 31.83
CA LEU A 21 1.51 17.93 31.30
C LEU A 21 1.29 18.63 29.95
N GLN A 22 1.88 19.81 29.75
CA GLN A 22 1.87 20.52 28.46
C GLN A 22 2.60 19.70 27.40
N GLN A 23 3.81 19.22 27.70
CA GLN A 23 4.59 18.38 26.79
C GLN A 23 3.83 17.10 26.41
N ARG A 24 3.19 16.42 27.37
CA ARG A 24 2.39 15.22 27.12
C ARG A 24 1.15 15.50 26.25
N ARG A 25 0.49 16.65 26.42
CA ARG A 25 -0.62 17.08 25.56
C ARG A 25 -0.15 17.38 24.14
N MET A 26 0.99 18.07 23.99
CA MET A 26 1.58 18.36 22.68
C MET A 26 1.97 17.07 21.94
N GLN A 27 2.56 16.09 22.64
CA GLN A 27 2.89 14.79 22.05
C GLN A 27 1.65 14.02 21.60
N ARG A 28 0.56 14.02 22.38
CA ARG A 28 -0.70 13.37 21.99
C ARG A 28 -1.29 14.01 20.74
N ARG A 29 -1.39 15.35 20.72
CA ARG A 29 -1.90 16.10 19.56
C ARG A 29 -1.06 15.84 18.31
N SER A 30 0.26 15.91 18.42
CA SER A 30 1.16 15.62 17.31
C SER A 30 0.98 14.22 16.74
N ARG A 31 0.73 13.20 17.59
CA ARG A 31 0.42 11.84 17.13
C ARG A 31 -0.95 11.76 16.43
N GLU A 32 -1.97 12.40 16.98
CA GLU A 32 -3.30 12.45 16.38
C GLU A 32 -3.31 13.21 15.03
N ASP A 33 -2.53 14.27 14.92
CA ASP A 33 -2.35 15.04 13.68
C ASP A 33 -1.59 14.20 12.64
N ALA A 34 -0.51 13.51 13.03
CA ALA A 34 0.23 12.62 12.15
C ALA A 34 -0.63 11.45 11.66
N TYR A 35 -1.46 10.86 12.52
CA TYR A 35 -2.37 9.79 12.14
C TYR A 35 -3.42 10.26 11.12
N ARG A 36 -4.05 11.43 11.35
CA ARG A 36 -4.99 12.03 10.39
C ARG A 36 -4.33 12.38 9.05
N SER A 37 -3.11 12.93 9.09
CA SER A 37 -2.30 13.20 7.89
C SER A 37 -2.06 11.91 7.09
N ALA A 38 -1.72 10.82 7.78
CA ALA A 38 -1.49 9.52 7.18
C ALA A 38 -2.77 8.93 6.55
N GLU A 39 -3.91 8.99 7.24
CA GLU A 39 -5.21 8.54 6.69
C GLU A 39 -5.59 9.30 5.41
N GLN A 40 -5.41 10.62 5.41
CA GLN A 40 -5.67 11.47 4.24
C GLN A 40 -4.77 11.13 3.06
N ALA A 41 -3.46 10.96 3.31
CA ALA A 41 -2.50 10.56 2.30
C ALA A 41 -2.82 9.16 1.74
N ALA A 42 -3.18 8.20 2.59
CA ALA A 42 -3.55 6.85 2.15
C ALA A 42 -4.82 6.86 1.28
N ALA A 43 -5.81 7.70 1.62
CA ALA A 43 -7.01 7.88 0.80
C ALA A 43 -6.69 8.53 -0.57
N ALA A 44 -5.84 9.55 -0.59
CA ALA A 44 -5.41 10.22 -1.82
C ALA A 44 -4.62 9.27 -2.74
N VAL A 45 -3.69 8.50 -2.17
CA VAL A 45 -2.94 7.44 -2.89
C VAL A 45 -3.89 6.43 -3.52
N ALA A 46 -4.86 5.93 -2.75
CA ALA A 46 -5.82 4.96 -3.26
C ALA A 46 -6.65 5.53 -4.42
N ALA A 47 -7.09 6.79 -4.31
CA ALA A 47 -7.87 7.45 -5.36
C ALA A 47 -7.08 7.58 -6.67
N GLU A 48 -5.82 8.05 -6.61
CA GLU A 48 -4.97 8.13 -7.82
C GLU A 48 -4.61 6.76 -8.39
N ALA A 49 -4.41 5.77 -7.51
CA ALA A 49 -4.09 4.40 -7.94
C ALA A 49 -5.26 3.75 -8.69
N GLU A 50 -6.50 3.95 -8.23
CA GLU A 50 -7.72 3.41 -8.84
C GLU A 50 -8.00 3.99 -10.24
N LEU A 51 -7.43 5.13 -10.62
CA LEU A 51 -7.56 5.70 -11.97
C LEU A 51 -6.76 4.93 -13.02
N ILE A 52 -5.74 4.17 -12.62
CA ILE A 52 -4.78 3.53 -13.52
C ILE A 52 -4.74 2.01 -13.34
N ALA A 53 -4.87 1.53 -12.10
CA ALA A 53 -4.85 0.11 -11.79
C ALA A 53 -6.08 -0.60 -12.36
N VAL A 54 -5.87 -1.81 -12.90
CA VAL A 54 -6.95 -2.68 -13.38
C VAL A 54 -7.51 -3.58 -12.29
N ASP A 55 -6.76 -3.77 -11.20
CA ASP A 55 -7.19 -4.54 -10.03
C ASP A 55 -6.42 -4.10 -8.77
N ARG A 56 -7.00 -4.36 -7.58
CA ARG A 56 -6.46 -3.99 -6.27
C ARG A 56 -6.71 -5.08 -5.23
N VAL A 57 -5.68 -5.39 -4.45
CA VAL A 57 -5.78 -6.27 -3.27
C VAL A 57 -5.30 -5.52 -2.04
N ARG A 58 -6.12 -5.46 -0.97
CA ARG A 58 -5.73 -4.89 0.32
C ARG A 58 -5.24 -5.99 1.25
N HIS A 59 -4.02 -5.88 1.77
CA HIS A 59 -3.47 -6.82 2.73
C HIS A 59 -3.76 -6.37 4.17
N ARG A 60 -3.85 -7.31 5.11
CA ARG A 60 -4.06 -6.98 6.53
C ARG A 60 -2.92 -6.10 7.03
N LEU A 61 -3.27 -4.96 7.62
CA LEU A 61 -2.33 -4.05 8.25
C LEU A 61 -1.71 -4.74 9.46
N GLN A 62 -0.39 -4.93 9.44
CA GLN A 62 0.34 -5.25 10.66
C GLN A 62 0.45 -3.96 11.46
N GLN A 63 -0.56 -3.68 12.30
CA GLN A 63 -0.49 -2.63 13.31
C GLN A 63 0.51 -3.07 14.40
N GLY A 64 1.80 -2.92 14.12
CA GLY A 64 2.89 -3.18 15.04
C GLY A 64 4.09 -2.34 14.65
N GLU A 65 5.05 -2.16 15.55
CA GLU A 65 6.36 -1.49 15.33
C GLU A 65 7.24 -2.16 14.25
N LEU A 66 6.65 -2.86 13.28
CA LEU A 66 7.33 -3.62 12.24
C LEU A 66 7.35 -2.84 10.93
N ALA A 67 8.34 -1.96 10.82
CA ALA A 67 9.15 -1.78 9.61
C ALA A 67 10.41 -0.97 9.97
N ALA A 68 11.35 -1.57 10.69
CA ALA A 68 12.76 -1.13 10.83
C ALA A 68 12.99 0.41 10.92
N GLY A 69 12.15 1.11 11.67
CA GLY A 69 12.16 2.58 11.79
C GLY A 69 10.99 3.09 12.62
N PRO A 70 11.06 4.33 13.14
CA PRO A 70 9.99 4.90 13.94
C PRO A 70 8.77 5.25 13.06
N GLY A 71 7.77 4.38 12.97
CA GLY A 71 6.54 4.63 12.21
C GLY A 71 5.50 3.52 12.34
N GLN A 72 4.22 3.86 12.16
CA GLN A 72 3.10 2.91 12.13
C GLN A 72 2.69 2.66 10.68
N ASN A 73 2.61 1.40 10.25
CA ASN A 73 2.04 1.06 8.94
C ASN A 73 0.51 1.16 9.02
N ILE A 74 -0.07 1.98 8.14
CA ILE A 74 -1.52 2.23 8.07
C ILE A 74 -2.17 1.72 6.78
N ALA A 75 -1.37 1.32 5.78
CA ALA A 75 -1.84 0.84 4.48
C ALA A 75 -0.82 -0.13 3.87
N ASN A 76 -1.29 -1.26 3.37
CA ASN A 76 -0.50 -2.21 2.58
C ASN A 76 -1.39 -2.77 1.46
N ASP A 77 -1.35 -2.11 0.30
CA ASP A 77 -2.18 -2.44 -0.85
C ASP A 77 -1.31 -2.84 -2.04
N ALA A 78 -1.74 -3.85 -2.79
CA ALA A 78 -1.15 -4.26 -4.05
C ALA A 78 -2.06 -3.82 -5.21
N TYR A 79 -1.45 -3.33 -6.29
CA TYR A 79 -2.15 -2.85 -7.49
C TYR A 79 -1.65 -3.58 -8.73
N LEU A 80 -2.57 -4.03 -9.58
CA LEU A 80 -2.24 -4.57 -10.89
C LEU A 80 -2.31 -3.42 -11.90
N VAL A 81 -1.18 -3.10 -12.52
CA VAL A 81 -1.05 -1.92 -13.39
C VAL A 81 -0.56 -2.35 -14.77
N PRO A 82 -1.17 -1.87 -15.88
CA PRO A 82 -0.65 -2.10 -17.21
C PRO A 82 0.80 -1.59 -17.31
N VAL A 83 1.72 -2.40 -17.85
CA VAL A 83 3.16 -2.10 -17.87
C VAL A 83 3.46 -0.73 -18.49
N ALA A 84 2.73 -0.35 -19.54
CA ALA A 84 2.89 0.96 -20.20
C ALA A 84 2.54 2.16 -19.31
N GLN A 85 1.78 1.95 -18.23
CA GLN A 85 1.33 2.99 -17.30
C GLN A 85 2.07 2.94 -15.94
N ALA A 86 3.03 2.03 -15.76
CA ALA A 86 3.67 1.79 -14.46
C ALA A 86 4.44 3.02 -13.92
N GLU A 87 5.18 3.74 -14.78
CA GLU A 87 5.90 4.95 -14.35
C GLU A 87 4.95 6.09 -14.00
N GLU A 88 3.87 6.25 -14.77
CA GLU A 88 2.84 7.25 -14.49
C GLU A 88 2.12 6.97 -13.18
N PHE A 89 1.75 5.70 -12.96
CA PHE A 89 1.19 5.22 -11.70
C PHE A 89 2.10 5.57 -10.51
N ARG A 90 3.39 5.21 -10.60
CA ARG A 90 4.36 5.46 -9.53
C ARG A 90 4.47 6.96 -9.23
N ARG A 91 4.55 7.80 -10.26
CA ARG A 91 4.64 9.26 -10.11
C ARG A 91 3.42 9.83 -9.39
N ARG A 92 2.20 9.43 -9.78
CA ARG A 92 0.96 9.93 -9.16
C ARG A 92 0.79 9.45 -7.72
N VAL A 93 1.05 8.18 -7.46
CA VAL A 93 0.98 7.61 -6.11
C VAL A 93 1.96 8.29 -5.18
N LEU A 94 3.20 8.51 -5.61
CA LEU A 94 4.18 9.22 -4.78
C LEU A 94 3.74 10.66 -4.50
N ALA A 95 3.29 11.40 -5.53
CA ALA A 95 2.83 12.78 -5.37
C ALA A 95 1.59 12.90 -4.45
N ALA A 96 0.62 12.00 -4.59
CA ALA A 96 -0.57 11.97 -3.73
C ALA A 96 -0.26 11.61 -2.27
N GLY A 97 0.85 10.88 -2.06
CA GLY A 97 1.34 10.47 -0.76
C GLY A 97 2.19 11.51 -0.03
N GLU A 98 2.51 12.65 -0.66
CA GLU A 98 3.34 13.69 -0.06
C GLU A 98 2.57 14.43 1.05
N ALA A 99 2.82 14.02 2.30
CA ALA A 99 2.23 14.65 3.47
C ALA A 99 3.21 14.69 4.66
N PRO A 100 3.12 15.71 5.55
CA PRO A 100 3.98 15.79 6.72
C PRO A 100 3.84 14.56 7.63
N GLY A 101 4.97 13.96 7.99
CA GLY A 101 5.02 12.78 8.86
C GLY A 101 4.57 11.47 8.19
N VAL A 102 4.32 11.48 6.88
CA VAL A 102 3.92 10.30 6.11
C VAL A 102 5.07 9.85 5.22
N ARG A 103 5.22 8.54 5.08
CA ARG A 103 6.13 7.91 4.11
C ARG A 103 5.32 6.94 3.26
N VAL A 104 5.40 7.12 1.94
CA VAL A 104 4.88 6.17 0.97
C VAL A 104 6.05 5.43 0.34
N GLU A 105 5.96 4.11 0.37
CA GLU A 105 6.94 3.22 -0.25
C GLU A 105 6.24 2.45 -1.38
N VAL A 106 6.79 2.54 -2.59
CA VAL A 106 6.31 1.78 -3.75
C VAL A 106 7.35 0.73 -4.07
N THR A 107 6.93 -0.52 -4.01
CA THR A 107 7.80 -1.68 -4.18
C THR A 107 7.30 -2.52 -5.36
N GLY A 108 8.22 -2.96 -6.22
CA GLY A 108 7.91 -3.59 -7.51
C GLY A 108 8.70 -3.00 -8.68
N PRO A 109 8.44 -3.47 -9.92
CA PRO A 109 7.40 -4.43 -10.29
C PRO A 109 7.73 -5.86 -9.83
N TRP A 110 6.70 -6.63 -9.48
CA TRP A 110 6.82 -8.03 -9.08
C TRP A 110 5.83 -8.87 -9.89
N ALA A 111 6.07 -10.19 -9.94
CA ALA A 111 5.11 -11.11 -10.52
C ALA A 111 3.75 -11.02 -9.77
N PRO A 112 2.61 -11.11 -10.47
CA PRO A 112 1.29 -10.76 -9.94
C PRO A 112 0.67 -11.86 -9.06
N TYR A 113 1.46 -12.47 -8.16
CA TYR A 113 1.02 -13.59 -7.33
C TYR A 113 -0.22 -13.25 -6.50
N SER A 114 -0.35 -12.02 -6.00
CA SER A 114 -1.53 -11.55 -5.25
C SER A 114 -2.82 -11.54 -6.07
N PHE A 115 -2.74 -11.57 -7.40
CA PHE A 115 -3.87 -11.54 -8.33
C PHE A 115 -4.14 -12.91 -8.97
N ALA A 116 -3.29 -13.90 -8.72
CA ALA A 116 -3.33 -15.20 -9.38
C ALA A 116 -4.24 -16.23 -8.66
N THR A 117 -5.19 -15.81 -7.81
CA THR A 117 -6.09 -16.76 -7.12
C THR A 117 -7.19 -17.19 -8.09
N PRO A 118 -7.23 -18.46 -8.55
CA PRO A 118 -8.33 -18.93 -9.37
C PRO A 118 -9.62 -18.95 -8.53
N PRO A 119 -10.79 -18.71 -9.15
CA PRO A 119 -12.06 -18.87 -8.44
C PRO A 119 -12.16 -20.29 -7.85
N PRO A 120 -12.67 -20.44 -6.62
CA PRO A 120 -13.02 -21.77 -6.11
C PRO A 120 -14.08 -22.36 -7.05
N ASP A 121 -13.77 -23.52 -7.64
CA ASP A 121 -14.54 -24.29 -8.65
C ASP A 121 -14.20 -24.12 -10.14
N ALA A 122 -13.00 -23.67 -10.50
CA ALA A 122 -12.41 -24.14 -11.77
C ALA A 122 -11.88 -25.57 -11.57
N ALA A 123 -12.75 -26.57 -11.63
CA ALA A 123 -12.33 -27.97 -11.75
C ALA A 123 -11.33 -28.07 -12.92
N PRO A 124 -10.18 -28.78 -12.75
CA PRO A 124 -9.23 -28.93 -13.82
C PRO A 124 -9.95 -29.58 -15.02
N ALA A 125 -9.94 -28.88 -16.16
CA ALA A 125 -10.40 -29.48 -17.41
C ALA A 125 -9.62 -30.81 -17.59
N PRO A 126 -10.30 -31.94 -17.84
CA PRO A 126 -9.60 -33.20 -18.00
C PRO A 126 -8.59 -33.03 -19.13
N ALA A 127 -7.32 -33.30 -18.81
CA ALA A 127 -6.27 -33.41 -19.80
C ALA A 127 -6.79 -34.36 -20.88
N GLY A 128 -6.92 -33.85 -22.11
CA GLY A 128 -7.37 -34.64 -23.24
C GLY A 128 -6.45 -35.84 -23.40
N GLU A 129 -6.93 -36.98 -22.94
CA GLU A 129 -6.37 -38.30 -23.22
C GLU A 129 -6.50 -38.50 -24.73
N GLY A 130 -5.40 -38.25 -25.44
CA GLY A 130 -5.31 -38.56 -26.87
C GLY A 130 -5.56 -40.05 -27.05
N PRO A 131 -6.46 -40.47 -27.97
CA PRO A 131 -6.75 -41.89 -28.12
C PRO A 131 -5.50 -42.62 -28.64
N ALA A 132 -5.13 -43.66 -27.91
CA ALA A 132 -4.21 -44.69 -28.34
C ALA A 132 -4.79 -45.42 -29.57
N GLY A 133 -4.05 -45.37 -30.69
CA GLY A 133 -3.88 -46.44 -31.67
C GLY A 133 -5.08 -46.91 -32.52
N GLY A 134 -4.92 -46.88 -33.85
CA GLY A 134 -5.67 -47.77 -34.73
C GLY A 134 -5.64 -47.49 -36.23
N ALA A 135 -4.91 -48.36 -36.96
CA ALA A 135 -5.10 -48.75 -38.36
C ALA A 135 -4.62 -47.83 -39.50
N VAL A 136 -3.45 -48.21 -40.06
CA VAL A 136 -3.06 -47.92 -41.44
C VAL A 136 -3.96 -48.70 -42.41
N ALA A 137 -4.63 -48.00 -43.30
CA ALA A 137 -5.43 -48.59 -44.38
C ALA A 137 -4.49 -49.09 -45.50
N GLY A 138 -4.50 -50.40 -45.74
CA GLY A 138 -3.94 -51.00 -46.96
C GLY A 138 -4.88 -50.74 -48.14
N ALA A 139 -4.32 -50.24 -49.24
CA ALA A 139 -5.03 -49.96 -50.49
C ALA A 139 -5.45 -51.26 -51.22
N PRO A 140 -6.60 -51.28 -51.94
CA PRO A 140 -6.99 -52.41 -52.77
C PRO A 140 -6.27 -52.40 -54.13
N GLY A 141 -6.07 -53.61 -54.66
CA GLY A 141 -5.31 -53.91 -55.87
C GLY A 141 -5.86 -53.29 -57.16
N SER A 142 -4.93 -53.06 -58.08
CA SER A 142 -5.20 -52.94 -59.50
C SER A 142 -4.80 -54.26 -60.16
N GLY A 143 -5.73 -54.88 -60.88
CA GLY A 143 -5.45 -56.03 -61.72
C GLY A 143 -4.71 -55.64 -63.00
N GLU A 144 -4.06 -56.61 -63.65
CA GLU A 144 -4.44 -57.08 -64.98
C GLU A 144 -3.48 -58.18 -65.48
N ARG A 145 -4.13 -59.23 -66.00
CA ARG A 145 -3.68 -60.26 -66.97
C ARG A 145 -2.70 -61.35 -66.53
#